data_AF-A0A822AU04-F1
#
_entry.id   AF-A0A822AU04-F1
#
_cell.length_a   1.000
_cell.length_b   1.000
_cell.length_c   1.000
_cell.angle_alpha   90.00
_cell.angle_beta   90.00
_cell.angle_gamma   90.00
#
_symmetry.space_group_name_H-M   'P 1'
#
loop_
_entity.id
_entity.type
_entity.pdbx_description
1 polymer ?
#
loop_
_entity_poly.entity_id
_entity_poly.type
_entity_poly.pdbx_seq_one_letter_code
_entity_poly.pdbx_strand_id
1 'polypeptide(L)'
;MRESVIIIFLISLNQIYGQQMELIAGHVLFRHGDRTPITTYPTDPIKETDWPNGFGQLTNTGIEQHYRLGKYLRGRYGSILSLNYTASEIHVRSTDYDRTLMSAQANLAGLY
;
A
#
# COMPACT_ATOMS: atom_id res chain seq x y z
N MET A 1 45.40 26.24 -20.09
CA MET A 1 45.37 26.08 -18.61
C MET A 1 44.10 26.63 -17.96
N ARG A 2 43.53 27.79 -18.38
CA ARG A 2 42.30 28.33 -17.77
C ARG A 2 41.03 27.52 -18.09
N GLU A 3 40.90 27.00 -19.30
CA GLU A 3 39.71 26.21 -19.69
C GLU A 3 39.64 24.86 -18.98
N SER A 4 40.78 24.20 -18.79
CA SER A 4 40.85 22.93 -18.06
C SER A 4 40.42 23.08 -16.60
N VAL A 5 40.75 24.20 -15.95
CA VAL A 5 40.33 24.49 -14.56
C VAL A 5 38.82 24.76 -14.48
N ILE A 6 38.26 25.50 -15.44
CA ILE A 6 36.80 25.77 -15.49
C ILE A 6 36.02 24.48 -15.75
N ILE A 7 36.48 23.62 -16.66
CA ILE A 7 35.86 22.32 -16.95
C ILE A 7 35.90 21.42 -15.72
N ILE A 8 37.04 21.32 -15.04
CA ILE A 8 37.17 20.54 -13.80
C ILE A 8 36.24 21.08 -12.71
N PHE A 9 36.11 22.40 -12.57
CA PHE A 9 35.22 23.04 -11.59
C PHE A 9 33.72 22.86 -11.90
N LEU A 10 33.35 22.84 -13.19
CA LEU A 10 31.98 22.55 -13.64
C LEU A 10 31.61 21.07 -13.45
N ILE A 11 32.56 20.14 -13.66
CA ILE A 11 32.35 18.71 -13.43
C ILE A 11 32.19 18.42 -11.93
N SER A 12 33.01 19.05 -11.07
CA SER A 12 32.91 18.88 -9.62
C SER A 12 31.63 19.51 -9.04
N LEU A 13 31.16 20.64 -9.56
CA LEU A 13 29.85 21.21 -9.19
C LEU A 13 28.69 20.25 -9.53
N ASN A 14 28.70 19.62 -10.71
CA ASN A 14 27.66 18.64 -11.07
C ASN A 14 27.65 17.39 -10.16
N GLN A 15 28.81 16.97 -9.66
CA GLN A 15 28.87 15.86 -8.69
C GLN A 15 28.34 16.23 -7.30
N ILE A 16 28.48 17.50 -6.87
CA ILE A 16 27.98 17.96 -5.56
C ILE A 16 26.45 18.11 -5.55
N TYR A 17 25.83 18.42 -6.69
CA TYR A 17 24.37 18.60 -6.82
C TYR A 17 23.58 17.31 -7.11
N GLY A 18 24.25 16.15 -7.21
CA GLY A 18 23.70 14.97 -7.89
C GLY A 18 23.46 13.72 -7.03
N GLN A 19 23.33 13.81 -5.71
CA GLN A 19 23.00 12.60 -4.92
C GLN A 19 21.49 12.37 -4.93
N GLN A 20 21.02 11.60 -5.92
CA GLN A 20 19.63 11.17 -5.99
C GLN A 20 19.36 10.15 -4.89
N MET A 21 18.41 10.46 -4.01
CA MET A 21 17.96 9.55 -2.97
C MET A 21 17.31 8.34 -3.62
N GLU A 22 17.82 7.15 -3.31
CA GLU A 22 17.27 5.89 -3.79
C GLU A 22 16.30 5.33 -2.74
N LEU A 23 15.11 4.92 -3.18
CA LEU A 23 14.19 4.18 -2.32
C LEU A 23 14.68 2.72 -2.23
N ILE A 24 15.05 2.29 -1.03
CA ILE A 24 15.52 0.92 -0.79
C ILE A 24 14.45 -0.03 -0.24
N ALA A 25 13.46 0.51 0.51
CA ALA A 25 12.39 -0.27 1.14
C ALA A 25 11.22 0.62 1.56
N GLY A 26 10.03 0.05 1.64
CA GLY A 26 8.83 0.70 2.17
C GLY A 26 8.11 -0.18 3.19
N HIS A 27 7.69 0.40 4.31
CA HIS A 27 6.86 -0.27 5.31
C HIS A 27 5.50 0.42 5.34
N VAL A 28 4.44 -0.33 5.07
CA VAL A 28 3.07 0.21 5.00
C VAL A 28 2.23 -0.48 6.07
N LEU A 29 1.66 0.33 6.97
CA LEU A 29 0.67 -0.12 7.94
C LEU A 29 -0.67 0.51 7.57
N PHE A 30 -1.66 -0.30 7.25
CA PHE A 30 -3.01 0.16 6.93
C PHE A 30 -4.05 -0.55 7.78
N ARG A 31 -5.17 0.14 8.00
CA ARG A 31 -6.39 -0.46 8.53
C ARG A 31 -7.07 -1.29 7.43
N HIS A 32 -7.89 -2.26 7.84
CA HIS A 32 -8.86 -2.91 6.95
C HIS A 32 -9.80 -1.88 6.27
N GLY A 33 -10.45 -2.29 5.19
CA GLY A 33 -11.40 -1.45 4.45
C GLY A 33 -12.74 -1.30 5.16
N ASP A 34 -13.68 -0.65 4.50
CA ASP A 34 -15.06 -0.56 4.97
C ASP A 34 -15.64 -1.94 5.36
N ARG A 35 -16.32 -1.98 6.50
CA ARG A 35 -16.85 -3.21 7.09
C ARG A 35 -18.20 -2.96 7.76
N THR A 36 -18.94 -4.03 8.00
CA THR A 36 -20.15 -3.99 8.82
C THR A 36 -19.80 -3.75 10.31
N PRO A 37 -20.75 -3.29 11.15
CA PRO A 37 -20.57 -3.15 12.59
C PRO A 37 -20.11 -4.46 13.23
N ILE A 38 -19.31 -4.42 14.29
CA ILE A 38 -18.91 -5.66 15.01
C ILE A 38 -19.97 -6.05 16.05
N THR A 39 -20.68 -5.05 16.57
CA THR A 39 -21.78 -5.19 17.51
C THR A 39 -22.66 -3.95 17.39
N THR A 40 -23.85 -3.99 17.95
CA THR A 40 -24.73 -2.83 18.06
C THR A 40 -25.41 -2.76 19.43
N TYR A 41 -26.06 -1.63 19.72
CA TYR A 41 -26.76 -1.41 20.97
C TYR A 41 -28.11 -2.15 21.02
N PRO A 42 -28.63 -2.51 22.21
CA PRO A 42 -29.79 -3.40 22.34
C PRO A 42 -31.04 -2.94 21.58
N THR A 43 -31.29 -1.63 21.57
CA THR A 43 -32.47 -1.02 20.94
C THR A 43 -32.27 -0.61 19.48
N ASP A 44 -31.14 -0.97 18.84
CA ASP A 44 -30.93 -0.68 17.42
C ASP A 44 -31.95 -1.44 16.57
N PRO A 45 -32.76 -0.77 15.73
CA PRO A 45 -33.65 -1.49 14.81
C PRO A 45 -32.88 -2.30 13.76
N ILE A 46 -31.62 -1.96 13.46
CA ILE A 46 -30.78 -2.67 12.50
C ILE A 46 -29.99 -3.76 13.24
N LYS A 47 -30.27 -5.02 12.92
CA LYS A 47 -29.65 -6.21 13.52
C LYS A 47 -28.65 -6.83 12.56
N GLU A 48 -27.94 -7.84 13.05
CA GLU A 48 -26.93 -8.56 12.27
C GLU A 48 -27.49 -9.15 10.97
N THR A 49 -28.73 -9.64 11.00
CA THR A 49 -29.44 -10.20 9.85
C THR A 49 -29.70 -9.19 8.73
N ASP A 50 -29.66 -7.89 9.02
CA ASP A 50 -29.85 -6.83 8.03
C ASP A 50 -28.56 -6.54 7.23
N TRP A 51 -27.42 -7.10 7.67
CA TRP A 51 -26.14 -7.00 6.98
C TRP A 51 -25.92 -8.26 6.12
N PRO A 52 -25.61 -8.13 4.81
CA PRO A 52 -25.53 -9.27 3.89
C PRO A 52 -24.62 -10.42 4.34
N ASN A 53 -23.54 -10.09 5.04
CA ASN A 53 -22.54 -11.04 5.54
C ASN A 53 -22.50 -11.09 7.08
N GLY A 54 -23.48 -10.48 7.77
CA GLY A 54 -23.44 -10.32 9.23
C GLY A 54 -22.42 -9.29 9.71
N PHE A 55 -22.11 -9.33 11.01
CA PHE A 55 -21.28 -8.35 11.69
C PHE A 55 -19.77 -8.59 11.51
N GLY A 56 -19.00 -7.50 11.55
CA GLY A 56 -17.54 -7.49 11.54
C GLY A 56 -16.90 -7.83 10.18
N GLN A 57 -17.71 -8.04 9.14
CA GLN A 57 -17.30 -8.51 7.82
C GLN A 57 -16.95 -7.36 6.87
N LEU A 58 -15.96 -7.59 6.02
CA LEU A 58 -15.56 -6.62 4.98
C LEU A 58 -16.69 -6.47 3.96
N THR A 59 -16.97 -5.23 3.54
CA THR A 59 -17.96 -4.96 2.50
C THR A 59 -17.31 -4.95 1.11
N ASN A 60 -18.12 -5.01 0.05
CA ASN A 60 -17.63 -4.81 -1.32
C ASN A 60 -16.97 -3.43 -1.50
N THR A 61 -17.47 -2.41 -0.80
CA THR A 61 -16.83 -1.10 -0.74
C THR A 61 -15.43 -1.20 -0.12
N GLY A 62 -15.26 -1.97 0.96
CA GLY A 62 -13.97 -2.19 1.61
C GLY A 62 -12.97 -2.94 0.72
N ILE A 63 -13.45 -3.92 -0.05
CA ILE A 63 -12.64 -4.62 -1.06
C ILE A 63 -12.13 -3.64 -2.11
N GLU A 64 -13.03 -2.83 -2.70
CA GLU A 64 -12.66 -1.85 -3.73
C GLU A 64 -11.70 -0.78 -3.20
N GLN A 65 -11.87 -0.33 -1.97
CA GLN A 65 -10.94 0.58 -1.30
C GLN A 65 -9.53 0.00 -1.24
N HIS A 66 -9.37 -1.27 -0.84
CA HIS A 66 -8.07 -1.91 -0.77
C HIS A 66 -7.46 -2.20 -2.13
N TYR A 67 -8.28 -2.59 -3.10
CA TYR A 67 -7.83 -2.76 -4.49
C TYR A 67 -7.27 -1.44 -5.06
N ARG A 68 -7.96 -0.32 -4.83
CA ARG A 68 -7.46 1.01 -5.23
C ARG A 68 -6.19 1.41 -4.48
N LEU A 69 -6.12 1.13 -3.19
CA LEU A 69 -4.89 1.36 -2.41
C LEU A 69 -3.73 0.52 -2.98
N GLY A 70 -3.97 -0.72 -3.38
CA GLY A 70 -2.99 -1.58 -4.03
C GLY A 70 -2.45 -0.95 -5.32
N LYS A 71 -3.34 -0.47 -6.20
CA LYS A 71 -2.96 0.23 -7.43
C LYS A 71 -2.16 1.50 -7.17
N TYR A 72 -2.53 2.27 -6.14
CA TYR A 72 -1.76 3.44 -5.73
C TYR A 72 -0.35 3.06 -5.26
N LEU A 73 -0.23 2.01 -4.43
CA LEU A 73 1.06 1.50 -3.97
C LEU A 73 1.90 0.96 -5.13
N ARG A 74 1.29 0.33 -6.14
CA ARG A 74 1.96 -0.09 -7.38
C ARG A 74 2.56 1.09 -8.12
N GLY A 75 1.82 2.18 -8.26
CA GLY A 75 2.32 3.41 -8.87
C GLY A 75 3.44 4.06 -8.06
N ARG A 76 3.34 4.04 -6.72
CA ARG A 76 4.30 4.67 -5.81
C ARG A 76 5.61 3.90 -5.68
N TYR A 77 5.54 2.57 -5.66
CA TYR A 77 6.65 1.68 -5.31
C TYR A 77 7.08 0.75 -6.46
N GLY A 78 6.55 0.96 -7.66
CA GLY A 78 6.87 0.13 -8.83
C GLY A 78 8.36 0.12 -9.22
N SER A 79 9.17 1.08 -8.76
CA SER A 79 10.62 1.08 -9.00
C SER A 79 11.38 0.03 -8.18
N ILE A 80 10.79 -0.46 -7.08
CA ILE A 80 11.39 -1.46 -6.18
C ILE A 80 10.62 -2.79 -6.20
N LEU A 81 9.63 -2.93 -7.07
CA LEU A 81 8.79 -4.13 -7.20
C LEU A 81 8.84 -4.64 -8.64
N SER A 82 9.14 -5.92 -8.80
CA SER A 82 9.08 -6.59 -10.10
C SER A 82 7.67 -6.50 -10.71
N LEU A 83 7.58 -6.64 -12.04
CA LEU A 83 6.28 -6.66 -12.74
C LEU A 83 5.42 -7.83 -12.29
N ASN A 84 6.02 -9.00 -12.14
CA ASN A 84 5.39 -10.19 -11.59
C ASN A 84 5.73 -10.32 -10.10
N TYR A 85 4.84 -10.95 -9.34
CA TYR A 85 5.06 -11.24 -7.92
C TYR A 85 6.35 -12.04 -7.70
N THR A 86 7.19 -11.55 -6.80
CA THR A 86 8.42 -12.21 -6.36
C THR A 86 8.43 -12.27 -4.83
N ALA A 87 8.42 -13.48 -4.27
CA ALA A 87 8.23 -13.69 -2.83
C ALA A 87 9.34 -13.10 -1.94
N SER A 88 10.53 -12.82 -2.50
CA SER A 88 11.64 -12.19 -1.77
C SER A 88 11.53 -10.66 -1.70
N GLU A 89 10.67 -10.03 -2.50
CA GLU A 89 10.53 -8.57 -2.57
C GLU A 89 9.46 -8.02 -1.61
N ILE A 90 8.47 -8.84 -1.26
CA ILE A 90 7.33 -8.41 -0.45
C ILE A 90 7.00 -9.42 0.63
N HIS A 91 6.73 -8.90 1.82
CA HIS A 91 6.18 -9.66 2.94
C HIS A 91 4.90 -8.99 3.42
N VAL A 92 3.82 -9.75 3.56
CA VAL A 92 2.53 -9.26 4.04
C VAL A 92 2.14 -10.02 5.30
N ARG A 93 1.82 -9.26 6.36
CA ARG A 93 1.33 -9.79 7.63
C ARG A 93 0.00 -9.12 7.96
N SER A 94 -0.96 -9.91 8.41
CA SER A 94 -2.27 -9.45 8.85
C SER A 94 -2.56 -9.95 10.26
N THR A 95 -3.46 -9.28 10.97
CA THR A 95 -4.18 -9.91 12.08
C THR A 95 -5.12 -11.00 11.58
N ASP A 96 -5.45 -11.95 12.44
CA ASP A 96 -6.28 -13.11 12.10
C ASP A 96 -7.79 -12.79 12.22
N TYR A 97 -8.26 -11.91 11.34
CA TYR A 97 -9.68 -11.61 11.14
C TYR A 97 -9.97 -11.58 9.64
N ASP A 98 -11.14 -12.08 9.23
CA ASP A 98 -11.58 -12.11 7.83
C ASP A 98 -11.38 -10.75 7.15
N ARG A 99 -11.87 -9.68 7.77
CA ARG A 99 -11.76 -8.32 7.24
C ARG A 99 -10.34 -7.86 6.98
N THR A 100 -9.35 -8.27 7.78
CA THR A 100 -7.95 -7.85 7.61
C THR A 100 -7.24 -8.75 6.60
N LEU A 101 -7.51 -10.06 6.61
CA LEU A 101 -6.99 -11.00 5.60
C LEU A 101 -7.50 -10.66 4.20
N MET A 102 -8.81 -10.45 4.05
CA MET A 102 -9.43 -10.08 2.78
C MET A 102 -8.98 -8.69 2.31
N SER A 103 -8.80 -7.73 3.22
CA SER A 103 -8.23 -6.42 2.87
C SER A 103 -6.82 -6.54 2.32
N ALA A 104 -5.98 -7.38 2.93
CA ALA A 104 -4.62 -7.63 2.47
C ALA A 104 -4.62 -8.31 1.09
N GLN A 105 -5.50 -9.30 0.87
CA GLN A 105 -5.66 -9.97 -0.42
C GLN A 105 -6.14 -9.02 -1.52
N ALA A 106 -7.17 -8.20 -1.25
CA ALA A 106 -7.67 -7.21 -2.19
C ALA A 106 -6.61 -6.15 -2.52
N ASN A 107 -5.79 -5.77 -1.53
CA ASN A 107 -4.67 -4.87 -1.75
C ASN A 107 -3.61 -5.49 -2.65
N LEU A 108 -3.23 -6.75 -2.40
CA LEU A 108 -2.29 -7.49 -3.24
C LEU A 108 -2.79 -7.65 -4.68
N ALA A 109 -4.09 -7.88 -4.87
CA ALA A 109 -4.70 -7.96 -6.19
C ALA A 109 -4.69 -6.62 -6.96
N GLY A 110 -4.59 -5.49 -6.26
CA GLY A 110 -4.37 -4.18 -6.90
C GLY A 110 -2.90 -3.84 -7.08
N LEU A 111 -2.03 -4.44 -6.27
CA LEU A 111 -0.59 -4.21 -6.28
C LEU A 111 0.11 -4.99 -7.41
N TYR A 112 -0.34 -6.22 -7.69
CA TYR A 112 0.13 -7.12 -8.74
C TYR A 112 -1.05 -7.53 -9.63
#